data_AF-A0A182C6Z3-F1
#
_entry.id   AF-A0A182C6Z3-F1
#
_cell.length_a   1.000
_cell.length_b   1.000
_cell.length_c   1.000
_cell.angle_alpha   90.00
_cell.angle_beta   90.00
_cell.angle_gamma   90.00
#
_symmetry.space_group_name_H-M   'P 1'
#
loop_
_entity.id
_entity.type
_entity.pdbx_description
1 polymer ?
#
loop_
_entity_poly.entity_id
_entity_poly.type
_entity_poly.pdbx_seq_one_letter_code
_entity_poly.pdbx_strand_id
1 'polypeptide(L)'
;MATIRIRNKKNRSSYGIMVTLIVILVLVVGAAYFYFKITAIRNSEVFLAKKIDYLIYVNDDNPFYVLVRNKKDNGTVVLELPEYLVLEPLEKSLTGDSLNETKKMIDSWLGISSDEYYYWETDQDALKELASEFGLSANNYQELLDGLSRRGLTFFDYWKLGNYINAIRKHDSNSNLSKAGLAAMLERLSQGSLKFVKVSTITRYPIEVRTSLSTSPVKKLYVEEESLENLMSLFVEW
;
A
#
# COMPACT_ATOMS: atom_id res chain seq x y z
N MET A 1 -16.42 82.45 -0.34
CA MET A 1 -17.06 81.53 0.64
C MET A 1 -16.56 80.13 0.36
N ALA A 2 -15.88 79.49 1.33
CA ALA A 2 -15.34 78.15 1.16
C ALA A 2 -16.39 77.11 1.62
N THR A 3 -16.78 76.21 0.72
CA THR A 3 -17.74 75.14 1.01
C THR A 3 -17.01 73.90 1.50
N ILE A 4 -17.11 73.60 2.79
CA ILE A 4 -16.55 72.39 3.39
C ILE A 4 -17.44 71.20 2.98
N ARG A 5 -16.93 70.31 2.13
CA ARG A 5 -17.57 69.02 1.83
C ARG A 5 -17.18 67.99 2.89
N ILE A 6 -18.10 67.73 3.82
CA ILE A 6 -17.99 66.62 4.77
C ILE A 6 -18.22 65.32 3.99
N ARG A 7 -17.15 64.56 3.76
CA ARG A 7 -17.21 63.24 3.13
C ARG A 7 -17.74 62.24 4.15
N ASN A 8 -19.01 61.89 4.06
CA ASN A 8 -19.60 60.85 4.90
C ASN A 8 -18.81 59.53 4.73
N LYS A 9 -18.26 59.03 5.84
CA LYS A 9 -17.59 57.74 5.92
C LYS A 9 -18.64 56.67 5.62
N LYS A 10 -18.53 56.05 4.44
CA LYS A 10 -19.45 55.01 3.97
C LYS A 10 -19.49 53.90 5.03
N ASN A 11 -20.58 53.78 5.79
CA ASN A 11 -20.77 52.68 6.72
C ASN A 11 -20.65 51.38 5.92
N ARG A 12 -19.61 50.58 6.19
CA ARG A 12 -19.49 49.23 5.63
C ARG A 12 -20.79 48.52 6.01
N SER A 13 -21.52 48.00 5.03
CA SER A 13 -22.81 47.38 5.31
C SER A 13 -22.60 46.21 6.28
N SER A 14 -23.39 46.17 7.35
CA SER A 14 -23.39 45.06 8.31
C SER A 14 -23.53 43.70 7.61
N TYR A 15 -24.24 43.69 6.48
CA TYR A 15 -24.40 42.54 5.59
C TYR A 15 -23.07 42.01 5.03
N GLY A 16 -22.14 42.87 4.62
CA GLY A 16 -20.83 42.44 4.13
C GLY A 16 -20.00 41.77 5.22
N ILE A 17 -20.06 42.31 6.44
CA ILE A 17 -19.36 41.76 7.61
C ILE A 17 -19.98 40.41 8.00
N MET A 18 -21.31 40.30 7.99
CA MET A 18 -22.04 39.06 8.29
C MET A 18 -21.73 37.96 7.27
N VAL A 19 -21.72 38.27 5.96
CA VAL A 19 -21.35 37.31 4.92
C VAL A 19 -19.90 36.85 5.08
N THR A 20 -18.97 37.77 5.34
CA THR A 20 -17.56 37.40 5.61
C THR A 20 -17.44 36.50 6.85
N LEU A 21 -18.17 36.78 7.93
CA LEU A 21 -18.17 35.95 9.13
C LEU A 21 -18.73 34.54 8.86
N ILE A 22 -19.80 34.42 8.07
CA ILE A 22 -20.36 33.12 7.69
C ILE A 22 -19.35 32.32 6.86
N VAL A 23 -18.69 32.95 5.89
CA VAL A 23 -17.66 32.29 5.08
C VAL A 23 -16.49 31.82 5.96
N ILE A 24 -16.02 32.65 6.89
CA ILE A 24 -14.97 32.26 7.83
C ILE A 24 -15.44 31.09 8.71
N LEU A 25 -16.66 31.13 9.22
CA LEU A 25 -17.22 30.05 10.04
C LEU A 25 -17.24 28.73 9.28
N VAL A 26 -17.70 28.73 8.01
CA VAL A 26 -17.71 27.53 7.16
C VAL A 26 -16.28 27.02 6.93
N LEU A 27 -15.33 27.91 6.68
CA LEU A 27 -13.92 27.53 6.51
C LEU A 27 -13.32 26.93 7.80
N VAL A 28 -13.63 27.50 8.97
CA VAL A 28 -13.15 27.00 10.27
C VAL A 28 -13.77 25.65 10.59
N VAL A 29 -15.08 25.49 10.41
CA VAL A 29 -15.78 24.21 10.63
C VAL A 29 -15.25 23.15 9.68
N GLY A 30 -15.05 23.51 8.41
CA GLY A 30 -14.41 22.64 7.42
C GLY A 30 -13.02 22.22 7.89
N ALA A 31 -12.14 23.17 8.18
CA ALA A 31 -10.76 22.92 8.62
C ALA A 31 -10.69 22.06 9.89
N ALA A 32 -11.57 22.30 10.87
CA ALA A 32 -11.67 21.47 12.07
C ALA A 32 -12.04 20.02 11.72
N TYR A 33 -13.05 19.82 10.87
CA TYR A 33 -13.42 18.47 10.40
C TYR A 33 -12.26 17.78 9.66
N PHE A 34 -11.53 18.50 8.81
CA PHE A 34 -10.31 18.00 8.15
C PHE A 34 -9.27 17.55 9.17
N TYR A 35 -8.99 18.40 10.15
CA TYR A 35 -8.02 18.12 11.20
C TYR A 35 -8.41 16.87 12.00
N PHE A 36 -9.68 16.73 12.37
CA PHE A 36 -10.17 15.55 13.09
C PHE A 36 -10.01 14.26 12.28
N LYS A 37 -10.33 14.24 10.98
CA LYS A 37 -10.15 13.03 10.15
C LYS A 37 -8.69 12.61 10.03
N ILE A 38 -7.80 13.57 9.80
CA ILE A 38 -6.36 13.30 9.69
C ILE A 38 -5.84 12.78 11.03
N THR A 39 -6.19 13.45 12.12
CA THR A 39 -5.78 13.07 13.47
C THR A 39 -6.29 11.68 13.85
N ALA A 40 -7.53 11.35 13.52
CA ALA A 40 -8.10 10.02 13.77
C ALA A 40 -7.32 8.91 13.06
N ILE A 41 -6.86 9.15 11.82
CA ILE A 41 -6.05 8.18 11.07
C ILE A 41 -4.64 8.10 11.66
N ARG A 42 -3.99 9.24 11.91
CA ARG A 42 -2.61 9.28 12.42
C ARG A 42 -2.46 8.73 13.84
N ASN A 43 -3.52 8.81 14.65
CA ASN A 43 -3.55 8.27 16.01
C ASN A 43 -4.11 6.84 16.09
N SER A 44 -4.45 6.22 14.96
CA SER A 44 -4.91 4.83 14.96
C SER A 44 -3.77 3.87 15.30
N GLU A 45 -4.10 2.75 15.96
CA GLU A 45 -3.13 1.70 16.32
C GLU A 45 -2.37 1.21 15.08
N VAL A 46 -3.07 1.06 13.96
CA VAL A 46 -2.49 0.68 12.66
C VAL A 46 -1.39 1.65 12.22
N PHE A 47 -1.64 2.95 12.32
CA PHE A 47 -0.68 3.95 11.86
C PHE A 47 0.56 4.01 12.77
N LEU A 48 0.36 3.76 14.06
CA LEU A 48 1.40 3.75 15.09
C LEU A 48 2.18 2.42 15.15
N ALA A 49 1.66 1.34 14.56
CA ALA A 49 2.28 0.02 14.49
C ALA A 49 3.75 0.09 14.05
N LYS A 50 4.64 -0.73 14.60
CA LYS A 50 6.06 -0.66 14.24
C LYS A 50 6.34 -1.36 12.91
N LYS A 51 5.69 -2.50 12.66
CA LYS A 51 5.85 -3.33 11.47
C LYS A 51 4.50 -3.54 10.78
N ILE A 52 4.39 -3.11 9.53
CA ILE A 52 3.21 -3.38 8.71
C ILE A 52 3.64 -4.09 7.43
N ASP A 53 3.00 -5.23 7.17
CA ASP A 53 3.22 -6.01 5.97
C ASP A 53 2.04 -5.90 5.01
N TYR A 54 2.33 -5.87 3.72
CA TYR A 54 1.32 -5.89 2.67
C TYR A 54 1.65 -7.02 1.70
N LEU A 55 0.72 -7.95 1.50
CA LEU A 55 0.84 -9.03 0.53
C LEU A 55 -0.03 -8.74 -0.68
N ILE A 56 0.60 -8.52 -1.83
CA ILE A 56 -0.08 -8.21 -3.08
C ILE A 56 0.06 -9.43 -3.99
N TYR A 57 -1.04 -10.01 -4.43
CA TYR A 57 -1.01 -11.02 -5.48
C TYR A 57 -1.21 -10.35 -6.83
N VAL A 58 -0.22 -10.47 -7.72
CA VAL A 58 -0.28 -9.94 -9.08
C VAL A 58 -0.65 -11.08 -10.02
N ASN A 59 -1.90 -11.08 -10.45
CA ASN A 59 -2.49 -12.07 -11.33
C ASN A 59 -2.30 -11.62 -12.79
N ASP A 60 -1.21 -12.07 -13.40
CA ASP A 60 -0.82 -11.75 -14.78
C ASP A 60 -0.35 -13.05 -15.47
N ASP A 61 0.16 -12.98 -16.71
CA ASP A 61 0.62 -14.16 -17.47
C ASP A 61 1.59 -15.07 -16.68
N ASN A 62 2.42 -14.49 -15.81
CA ASN A 62 3.22 -15.20 -14.83
C ASN A 62 2.88 -14.66 -13.44
N PRO A 63 1.98 -15.30 -12.69
CA PRO A 63 1.54 -14.78 -11.41
C PRO A 63 2.64 -14.84 -10.35
N PHE A 64 2.66 -13.83 -9.49
CA PHE A 64 3.60 -13.72 -8.38
C PHE A 64 2.99 -12.94 -7.21
N TYR A 65 3.58 -13.15 -6.04
CA TYR A 65 3.28 -12.42 -4.83
C TYR A 65 4.35 -11.34 -4.59
N VAL A 66 3.91 -10.18 -4.12
CA VAL A 66 4.76 -9.08 -3.68
C VAL A 66 4.51 -8.85 -2.19
N LEU A 67 5.49 -9.18 -1.37
CA LEU A 67 5.49 -8.84 0.06
C LEU A 67 6.18 -7.49 0.27
N VAL A 68 5.42 -6.47 0.63
CA VAL A 68 5.93 -5.15 1.01
C VAL A 68 5.99 -5.08 2.54
N ARG A 69 7.20 -5.16 3.10
CA ARG A 69 7.45 -5.08 4.55
C ARG A 69 7.92 -3.68 4.90
N ASN A 70 7.13 -2.98 5.72
CA ASN A 70 7.43 -1.64 6.19
C ASN A 70 7.75 -1.65 7.68
N LYS A 71 8.98 -1.27 8.04
CA LYS A 71 9.39 -1.10 9.44
C LYS A 71 9.63 0.37 9.67
N LYS A 72 8.97 0.92 10.68
CA LYS A 72 9.16 2.31 11.08
C LYS A 72 10.65 2.57 11.30
N ASP A 73 11.16 3.64 10.71
CA ASP A 73 12.56 4.09 10.75
C ASP A 73 13.61 3.19 10.06
N ASN A 74 13.22 2.04 9.48
CA ASN A 74 14.10 1.08 8.79
C ASN A 74 13.83 0.95 7.29
N GLY A 75 12.85 1.70 6.77
CA GLY A 75 12.47 1.70 5.36
C GLY A 75 11.50 0.59 4.96
N THR A 76 11.48 0.29 3.67
CA THR A 76 10.57 -0.64 3.03
C THR A 76 11.34 -1.67 2.21
N VAL A 77 11.10 -2.94 2.48
CA VAL A 77 11.61 -4.05 1.66
C VAL A 77 10.45 -4.63 0.86
N VAL A 78 10.64 -4.75 -0.45
CA VAL A 78 9.68 -5.33 -1.38
C VAL A 78 10.26 -6.63 -1.88
N LEU A 79 9.62 -7.74 -1.55
CA LEU A 79 10.04 -9.09 -1.92
C LEU A 79 9.08 -9.68 -2.96
N GLU A 80 9.62 -10.06 -4.12
CA GLU A 80 8.88 -10.75 -5.18
C GLU A 80 9.05 -12.27 -5.08
N LEU A 81 7.94 -13.01 -5.00
CA LEU A 81 7.87 -14.46 -4.86
C LEU A 81 7.01 -15.06 -5.97
N PRO A 82 7.54 -15.91 -6.86
CA PRO A 82 6.73 -16.59 -7.88
C PRO A 82 5.60 -17.44 -7.26
N GLU A 83 4.44 -17.54 -7.91
CA GLU A 83 3.29 -18.31 -7.39
C GLU A 83 3.63 -19.77 -7.08
N TYR A 84 4.42 -20.41 -7.96
CA TYR A 84 4.79 -21.83 -7.83
C TYR A 84 5.99 -22.08 -6.91
N LEU A 85 6.46 -21.06 -6.18
CA LEU A 85 7.64 -21.19 -5.32
C LEU A 85 7.37 -22.20 -4.21
N VAL A 86 8.25 -23.20 -4.10
CA VAL A 86 8.25 -24.18 -3.02
C VAL A 86 8.99 -23.58 -1.84
N LEU A 87 8.30 -23.47 -0.71
CA LEU A 87 8.91 -23.03 0.53
C LEU A 87 9.53 -24.25 1.22
N GLU A 88 10.85 -24.39 1.16
CA GLU A 88 11.56 -25.40 1.96
C GLU A 88 11.76 -24.87 3.40
N PRO A 89 11.55 -25.70 4.44
CA PRO A 89 11.30 -27.15 4.44
C PRO A 89 9.80 -27.54 4.44
N LEU A 90 8.88 -26.60 4.19
CA LEU A 90 7.44 -26.86 4.24
C LEU A 90 6.93 -27.76 3.09
N GLU A 91 7.72 -27.93 2.02
CA GLU A 91 7.40 -28.67 0.79
C GLU A 91 6.09 -28.24 0.10
N LYS A 92 5.54 -27.09 0.50
CA LYS A 92 4.32 -26.49 -0.03
C LYS A 92 4.66 -25.38 -1.03
N SER A 93 3.90 -25.33 -2.11
CA SER A 93 3.89 -24.20 -3.04
C SER A 93 2.95 -23.11 -2.53
N LEU A 94 3.17 -21.86 -2.94
CA LEU A 94 2.29 -20.72 -2.62
C LEU A 94 0.95 -20.72 -3.41
N THR A 95 0.65 -21.80 -4.13
CA THR A 95 -0.50 -21.91 -5.04
C THR A 95 -1.77 -22.36 -4.33
N GLY A 96 -2.91 -21.73 -4.65
CA GLY A 96 -4.25 -22.26 -4.35
C GLY A 96 -4.75 -22.07 -2.90
N ASP A 97 -3.92 -21.51 -2.03
CA ASP A 97 -4.31 -21.10 -0.68
C ASP A 97 -4.91 -19.67 -0.69
N SER A 98 -5.69 -19.33 0.34
CA SER A 98 -6.17 -17.96 0.50
C SER A 98 -5.00 -17.00 0.77
N LEU A 99 -5.08 -15.73 0.33
CA LEU A 99 -4.00 -14.74 0.57
C LEU A 99 -3.59 -14.63 2.05
N ASN A 100 -4.54 -14.82 2.96
CA ASN A 100 -4.29 -14.85 4.39
C ASN A 100 -3.43 -16.06 4.82
N GLU A 101 -3.68 -17.24 4.27
CA GLU A 101 -2.88 -18.45 4.52
C GLU A 101 -1.52 -18.34 3.86
N THR A 102 -1.46 -17.84 2.62
CA THR A 102 -0.20 -17.57 1.91
C THR A 102 0.69 -16.63 2.72
N LYS A 103 0.13 -15.55 3.30
CA LYS A 103 0.89 -14.65 4.18
C LYS A 103 1.47 -15.38 5.39
N LYS A 104 0.67 -16.21 6.07
CA LYS A 104 1.14 -16.99 7.23
C LYS A 104 2.24 -17.98 6.85
N MET A 105 2.13 -18.57 5.67
CA MET A 105 3.14 -19.50 5.15
C MET A 105 4.47 -18.78 4.89
N ILE A 106 4.42 -17.61 4.25
CA ILE A 106 5.61 -16.76 4.02
C ILE A 106 6.21 -16.29 5.35
N ASP A 107 5.39 -15.88 6.31
CA ASP A 107 5.85 -15.45 7.63
C ASP A 107 6.57 -16.56 8.38
N SER A 108 5.98 -17.76 8.38
CA SER A 108 6.58 -18.95 8.97
C SER A 108 7.88 -19.34 8.27
N TRP A 109 7.93 -19.22 6.95
CA TRP A 109 9.11 -19.57 6.15
C TRP A 109 10.27 -18.60 6.42
N LEU A 110 9.99 -17.31 6.49
CA LEU A 110 11.00 -16.27 6.72
C LEU A 110 11.32 -16.06 8.20
N GLY A 111 10.57 -16.68 9.11
CA GLY A 111 10.70 -16.45 10.56
C GLY A 111 10.34 -15.01 10.96
N ILE A 112 9.46 -14.36 10.21
CA ILE A 112 9.09 -12.95 10.40
C ILE A 112 7.70 -12.81 11.02
N SER A 113 7.47 -11.66 11.65
CA SER A 113 6.16 -11.24 12.15
C SER A 113 5.91 -9.75 11.87
N SER A 114 4.64 -9.38 11.82
CA SER A 114 4.15 -8.01 11.65
C SER A 114 3.07 -7.69 12.69
N ASP A 115 2.99 -6.43 13.11
CA ASP A 115 1.95 -5.99 14.04
C ASP A 115 0.58 -5.91 13.34
N GLU A 116 0.62 -5.48 12.07
CA GLU A 116 -0.54 -5.36 11.18
C GLU A 116 -0.18 -5.95 9.82
N TYR A 117 -1.15 -6.57 9.16
CA TYR A 117 -0.95 -7.05 7.79
C TYR A 117 -2.17 -6.84 6.92
N TYR A 118 -1.90 -6.53 5.66
CA TYR A 118 -2.90 -6.32 4.63
C TYR A 118 -2.64 -7.22 3.44
N TYR A 119 -3.68 -7.57 2.71
CA TYR A 119 -3.58 -8.31 1.46
C TYR A 119 -4.62 -7.84 0.44
N TRP A 120 -4.25 -7.95 -0.83
CA TRP A 120 -5.17 -7.80 -1.95
C TRP A 120 -4.62 -8.47 -3.22
N GLU A 121 -5.52 -8.74 -4.16
CA GLU A 121 -5.21 -9.18 -5.51
C GLU A 121 -5.31 -8.01 -6.52
N THR A 122 -4.47 -8.04 -7.54
CA THR A 122 -4.42 -7.03 -8.60
C THR A 122 -3.94 -7.65 -9.91
N ASP A 123 -4.28 -7.02 -11.04
CA ASP A 123 -3.75 -7.32 -12.36
C ASP A 123 -3.10 -6.05 -12.97
N GLN A 124 -2.57 -6.14 -14.20
CA GLN A 124 -1.94 -4.99 -14.85
C GLN A 124 -2.89 -3.80 -15.05
N ASP A 125 -4.16 -4.04 -15.33
CA ASP A 125 -5.13 -2.98 -15.62
C ASP A 125 -5.58 -2.30 -14.33
N ALA A 126 -5.77 -3.06 -13.25
CA ALA A 126 -6.00 -2.58 -11.90
C ALA A 126 -4.82 -1.74 -11.40
N LEU A 127 -3.58 -2.16 -11.67
CA LEU A 127 -2.38 -1.37 -11.32
C LEU A 127 -2.34 -0.03 -12.05
N LYS A 128 -2.67 -0.01 -13.35
CA LYS A 128 -2.74 1.23 -14.15
C LYS A 128 -3.88 2.15 -13.68
N GLU A 129 -5.05 1.59 -13.39
CA GLU A 129 -6.20 2.33 -12.84
C GLU A 129 -5.83 2.96 -11.49
N LEU A 130 -5.22 2.18 -10.60
CA LEU A 130 -4.76 2.65 -9.29
C LEU A 130 -3.69 3.75 -9.43
N ALA A 131 -2.71 3.57 -10.32
CA ALA A 131 -1.69 4.58 -10.60
C ALA A 131 -2.33 5.90 -11.05
N SER A 132 -3.29 5.84 -11.97
CA SER A 132 -4.02 7.00 -12.48
C SER A 132 -4.79 7.74 -11.39
N GLU A 133 -5.43 7.02 -10.46
CA GLU A 133 -6.11 7.60 -9.30
C GLU A 133 -5.16 8.40 -8.39
N PHE A 134 -3.90 7.97 -8.30
CA PHE A 134 -2.83 8.70 -7.60
C PHE A 134 -2.20 9.83 -8.42
N GLY A 135 -2.60 10.01 -9.68
CA GLY A 135 -2.00 10.96 -10.63
C GLY A 135 -0.63 10.52 -11.14
N LEU A 136 -0.38 9.21 -11.16
CA LEU A 136 0.85 8.58 -11.61
C LEU A 136 0.62 7.80 -12.91
N SER A 137 1.70 7.47 -13.59
CA SER A 137 1.70 6.48 -14.67
C SER A 137 2.64 5.35 -14.26
N ALA A 138 2.11 4.14 -14.18
CA ALA A 138 2.87 2.94 -13.85
C ALA A 138 2.33 1.76 -14.65
N ASN A 139 3.24 0.96 -15.21
CA ASN A 139 2.91 -0.24 -16.00
C ASN A 139 3.05 -1.53 -15.20
N ASN A 140 3.72 -1.47 -14.04
CA ASN A 140 3.96 -2.60 -13.16
C ASN A 140 3.98 -2.14 -11.69
N TYR A 141 3.99 -3.10 -10.76
CA TYR A 141 3.96 -2.80 -9.34
C TYR A 141 5.21 -2.04 -8.85
N GLN A 142 6.37 -2.24 -9.49
CA GLN A 142 7.61 -1.57 -9.09
C GLN A 142 7.54 -0.07 -9.41
N GLU A 143 7.10 0.28 -10.62
CA GLU A 143 6.84 1.67 -11.03
C GLU A 143 5.77 2.32 -10.16
N LEU A 144 4.73 1.57 -9.77
CA LEU A 144 3.71 2.07 -8.86
C LEU A 144 4.31 2.39 -7.49
N LEU A 145 5.03 1.46 -6.86
CA LEU A 145 5.62 1.65 -5.53
C LEU A 145 6.71 2.74 -5.52
N ASP A 146 7.53 2.83 -6.57
CA ASP A 146 8.52 3.90 -6.73
C ASP A 146 7.86 5.27 -6.97
N GLY A 147 6.76 5.32 -7.75
CA GLY A 147 5.98 6.54 -7.91
C GLY A 147 5.32 6.99 -6.60
N LEU A 148 4.78 6.04 -5.84
CA LEU A 148 4.16 6.31 -4.53
C LEU A 148 5.19 6.73 -3.47
N SER A 149 6.40 6.16 -3.48
CA SER A 149 7.47 6.57 -2.55
C SER A 149 7.91 8.02 -2.80
N ARG A 150 8.00 8.44 -4.07
CA ARG A 150 8.39 9.82 -4.42
C ARG A 150 7.29 10.83 -4.14
N ARG A 151 6.03 10.48 -4.41
CA ARG A 151 4.87 11.36 -4.21
C ARG A 151 4.51 11.49 -2.73
N GLY A 152 4.55 10.37 -2.01
CA GLY A 152 4.15 10.24 -0.62
C GLY A 152 2.68 10.48 -0.34
N LEU A 153 2.38 10.67 0.94
CA LEU A 153 1.04 10.98 1.44
C LEU A 153 0.82 12.49 1.49
N THR A 154 -0.11 12.99 0.68
CA THR A 154 -0.49 14.40 0.62
C THR A 154 -1.75 14.68 1.46
N PHE A 155 -1.97 15.94 1.79
CA PHE A 155 -3.15 16.36 2.56
C PHE A 155 -4.48 15.97 1.87
N PHE A 156 -4.55 16.05 0.54
CA PHE A 156 -5.75 15.71 -0.22
C PHE A 156 -6.01 14.21 -0.29
N ASP A 157 -4.96 13.37 -0.12
CA ASP A 157 -5.12 11.92 -0.15
C ASP A 157 -5.98 11.43 0.99
N TYR A 158 -5.95 12.06 2.17
CA TYR A 158 -6.81 11.70 3.29
C TYR A 158 -8.31 11.72 2.95
N TRP A 159 -8.73 12.52 1.97
CA TRP A 159 -10.11 12.51 1.44
C TRP A 159 -10.34 11.42 0.40
N LYS A 160 -9.31 11.11 -0.39
CA LYS A 160 -9.36 10.12 -1.46
C LYS A 160 -9.03 8.69 -1.02
N LEU A 161 -8.58 8.46 0.22
CA LEU A 161 -8.30 7.12 0.75
C LEU A 161 -9.45 6.14 0.55
N GLY A 162 -10.70 6.59 0.70
CA GLY A 162 -11.87 5.77 0.40
C GLY A 162 -11.97 5.38 -1.07
N ASN A 163 -11.69 6.31 -1.98
CA ASN A 163 -11.71 6.08 -3.42
C ASN A 163 -10.60 5.11 -3.84
N TYR A 164 -9.39 5.27 -3.29
CA TYR A 164 -8.27 4.37 -3.56
C TYR A 164 -8.56 2.93 -3.11
N ILE A 165 -9.13 2.77 -1.92
CA ILE A 165 -9.54 1.44 -1.44
C ILE A 165 -10.68 0.87 -2.29
N ASN A 166 -11.62 1.71 -2.72
CA ASN A 166 -12.71 1.25 -3.58
C ASN A 166 -12.19 0.85 -4.98
N ALA A 167 -11.17 1.53 -5.51
CA ALA A 167 -10.53 1.15 -6.77
C ALA A 167 -9.87 -0.24 -6.64
N ILE A 168 -9.20 -0.53 -5.52
CA ILE A 168 -8.67 -1.88 -5.24
C ILE A 168 -9.82 -2.89 -5.11
N ARG A 169 -10.86 -2.57 -4.33
CA ARG A 169 -11.99 -3.47 -4.08
C ARG A 169 -12.87 -3.76 -5.28
N LYS A 170 -12.80 -2.92 -6.32
CA LYS A 170 -13.46 -3.17 -7.60
C LYS A 170 -12.87 -4.41 -8.30
N HIS A 171 -11.58 -4.65 -8.10
CA HIS A 171 -10.83 -5.77 -8.68
C HIS A 171 -10.70 -6.94 -7.69
N ASP A 172 -10.58 -6.66 -6.38
CA ASP A 172 -10.56 -7.67 -5.32
C ASP A 172 -11.49 -7.32 -4.16
N SER A 173 -12.68 -7.94 -4.16
CA SER A 173 -13.69 -7.75 -3.11
C SER A 173 -13.27 -8.33 -1.75
N ASN A 174 -12.29 -9.24 -1.72
CA ASN A 174 -11.80 -9.88 -0.50
C ASN A 174 -10.64 -9.13 0.17
N SER A 175 -10.19 -8.02 -0.41
CA SER A 175 -9.14 -7.18 0.17
C SER A 175 -9.49 -6.71 1.58
N ASN A 176 -8.58 -6.93 2.53
CA ASN A 176 -8.71 -6.46 3.91
C ASN A 176 -8.15 -5.04 4.13
N LEU A 177 -7.76 -4.33 3.05
CA LEU A 177 -7.08 -3.03 3.14
C LEU A 177 -7.95 -1.97 3.84
N SER A 178 -7.38 -1.31 4.84
CA SER A 178 -8.02 -0.26 5.62
C SER A 178 -7.53 1.15 5.23
N LYS A 179 -8.31 2.19 5.52
CA LYS A 179 -7.91 3.60 5.29
C LYS A 179 -6.63 3.95 6.04
N ALA A 180 -6.51 3.49 7.27
CA ALA A 180 -5.31 3.68 8.08
C ALA A 180 -4.12 2.89 7.53
N GLY A 181 -4.34 1.65 7.07
CA GLY A 181 -3.32 0.81 6.47
C GLY A 181 -2.74 1.43 5.19
N LEU A 182 -3.60 1.91 4.28
CA LEU A 182 -3.15 2.59 3.07
C LEU A 182 -2.43 3.93 3.38
N ALA A 183 -2.96 4.73 4.30
CA ALA A 183 -2.31 5.97 4.71
C ALA A 183 -0.91 5.71 5.31
N ALA A 184 -0.80 4.70 6.18
CA ALA A 184 0.47 4.30 6.78
C ALA A 184 1.47 3.80 5.72
N MET A 185 1.00 3.05 4.71
CA MET A 185 1.83 2.61 3.59
C MET A 185 2.42 3.81 2.85
N LEU A 186 1.58 4.77 2.45
CA LEU A 186 1.99 5.96 1.69
C LEU A 186 2.94 6.85 2.47
N GLU A 187 2.71 7.03 3.78
CA GLU A 187 3.63 7.80 4.62
C GLU A 187 5.00 7.11 4.73
N ARG A 188 5.02 5.81 5.01
CA ARG A 188 6.28 5.05 5.21
C ARG A 188 7.09 4.91 3.94
N LEU A 189 6.44 4.64 2.81
CA LEU A 189 7.10 4.58 1.51
C LEU A 189 7.86 5.87 1.20
N SER A 190 7.33 7.03 1.62
CA SER A 190 7.97 8.33 1.36
C SER A 190 9.08 8.73 2.32
N GLN A 191 9.11 8.14 3.51
CA GLN A 191 10.06 8.48 4.57
C GLN A 191 11.27 7.54 4.60
N GLY A 192 11.17 6.38 3.96
CA GLY A 192 12.17 5.32 4.03
C GLY A 192 12.88 5.02 2.71
N SER A 193 13.95 4.22 2.79
CA SER A 193 14.54 3.61 1.60
C SER A 193 13.64 2.49 1.08
N LEU A 194 13.41 2.46 -0.23
CA LEU A 194 12.70 1.38 -0.92
C LEU A 194 13.71 0.41 -1.52
N LYS A 195 13.71 -0.85 -1.06
CA LYS A 195 14.60 -1.91 -1.57
C LYS A 195 13.79 -3.03 -2.20
N PHE A 196 14.03 -3.27 -3.48
CA PHE A 196 13.44 -4.41 -4.20
C PHE A 196 14.36 -5.63 -4.11
N VAL A 197 13.78 -6.76 -3.75
CA VAL A 197 14.45 -8.06 -3.64
C VAL A 197 13.61 -9.04 -4.46
N LYS A 198 14.25 -9.67 -5.45
CA LYS A 198 13.64 -10.71 -6.24
C LYS A 198 14.30 -12.03 -5.89
N VAL A 199 13.50 -13.05 -5.61
CA VAL A 199 14.01 -14.40 -5.36
C VAL A 199 14.41 -15.04 -6.68
N SER A 200 15.67 -15.46 -6.77
CA SER A 200 16.15 -16.24 -7.91
C SER A 200 15.73 -17.69 -7.75
N THR A 201 15.28 -18.30 -8.85
CA THR A 201 14.83 -19.69 -8.90
C THR A 201 15.74 -20.51 -9.79
N ILE A 202 15.96 -21.78 -9.42
CA ILE A 202 16.84 -22.72 -10.14
C ILE A 202 16.42 -22.87 -11.61
N THR A 203 15.10 -22.83 -11.86
CA THR A 203 14.53 -22.88 -13.20
C THR A 203 13.72 -21.61 -13.48
N ARG A 204 13.72 -21.18 -14.75
CA ARG A 204 12.90 -20.04 -15.21
C ARG A 204 11.40 -20.36 -15.27
N TYR A 205 11.07 -21.63 -15.49
CA TYR A 205 9.70 -22.12 -15.60
C TYR A 205 9.45 -23.20 -14.55
N PRO A 206 8.21 -23.32 -14.03
CA PRO A 206 7.87 -24.34 -13.05
C PRO A 206 8.08 -25.74 -13.63
N ILE A 207 8.69 -26.61 -12.83
CA ILE A 207 8.85 -28.03 -13.12
C ILE A 207 7.51 -28.71 -12.84
N GLU A 208 7.00 -29.47 -13.81
CA GLU A 208 5.83 -30.32 -13.62
C GLU A 208 6.25 -31.65 -13.00
N VAL A 209 5.90 -31.85 -11.73
CA VAL A 209 6.10 -33.11 -11.04
C VAL A 209 4.83 -33.95 -11.20
N ARG A 210 4.95 -35.08 -11.90
CA ARG A 210 3.90 -36.10 -12.02
C ARG A 210 4.23 -37.24 -11.08
N THR A 211 3.36 -37.49 -10.11
CA THR A 211 3.48 -38.66 -9.24
C THR A 211 2.40 -39.68 -9.60
N SER A 212 2.64 -40.96 -9.33
CA SER A 212 1.65 -42.03 -9.53
C SER A 212 0.39 -41.87 -8.65
N LEU A 213 0.43 -40.96 -7.68
CA LEU A 213 -0.63 -40.68 -6.71
C LEU A 213 -1.40 -39.38 -7.02
N SER A 214 -0.91 -38.54 -7.94
CA SER A 214 -1.52 -37.25 -8.28
C SER A 214 -2.27 -37.31 -9.61
N THR A 215 -3.55 -37.00 -9.59
CA THR A 215 -4.42 -36.95 -10.79
C THR A 215 -4.06 -35.81 -11.74
N SER A 216 -3.33 -34.80 -11.27
CA SER A 216 -2.84 -33.65 -12.05
C SER A 216 -1.35 -33.38 -11.78
N PRO A 217 -0.60 -32.90 -12.77
CA PRO A 217 0.79 -32.47 -12.58
C PRO A 217 0.86 -31.30 -11.59
N VAL A 218 1.77 -31.40 -10.61
CA VAL A 218 2.03 -30.32 -9.64
C VAL A 218 3.17 -29.46 -10.16
N LYS A 219 2.93 -28.16 -10.31
CA LYS A 219 3.93 -27.18 -10.75
C LYS A 219 4.76 -26.70 -9.55
N LYS A 220 6.09 -26.76 -9.66
CA LYS A 220 7.01 -26.36 -8.59
C LYS A 220 8.17 -25.50 -9.11
N LEU A 221 8.52 -24.45 -8.38
CA LEU A 221 9.73 -23.66 -8.56
C LEU A 221 10.58 -23.73 -7.29
N TYR A 222 11.86 -24.02 -7.44
CA TYR A 222 12.79 -24.10 -6.31
C TYR A 222 13.67 -22.86 -6.27
N VAL A 223 13.94 -22.37 -5.06
CA VAL A 223 14.79 -21.21 -4.79
C VAL A 223 16.25 -21.58 -5.00
N GLU A 224 17.07 -20.69 -5.56
CA GLU A 224 18.52 -20.84 -5.55
C GLU A 224 19.08 -20.67 -4.14
N GLU A 225 19.97 -21.57 -3.70
CA GLU A 225 20.52 -21.58 -2.33
C GLU A 225 21.14 -20.24 -1.92
N GLU A 226 21.94 -19.63 -2.80
CA GLU A 226 22.54 -18.30 -2.56
C GLU A 226 21.48 -17.19 -2.43
N SER A 227 20.39 -17.28 -3.19
CA SER A 227 19.27 -16.33 -3.07
C SER A 227 18.55 -16.50 -1.74
N LEU A 228 18.42 -17.73 -1.24
CA LEU A 228 17.81 -18.02 0.06
C LEU A 228 18.67 -17.48 1.20
N GLU A 229 19.98 -17.73 1.18
CA GLU A 229 20.91 -17.22 2.20
C GLU A 229 20.90 -15.70 2.27
N ASN A 230 20.98 -15.04 1.11
CA ASN A 230 20.90 -13.58 1.03
C ASN A 230 19.58 -13.06 1.57
N LEU A 231 18.47 -13.71 1.23
CA LEU A 231 17.15 -13.33 1.70
C LEU A 231 17.04 -13.49 3.23
N MET A 232 17.47 -14.63 3.78
CA MET A 232 17.44 -14.86 5.22
C MET A 232 18.31 -13.84 5.97
N SER A 233 19.49 -13.51 5.45
CA SER A 233 20.36 -12.48 6.04
C SER A 233 19.69 -11.10 6.10
N LEU A 234 18.90 -10.74 5.07
CA LEU A 234 18.19 -9.47 5.02
C LEU A 234 17.09 -9.38 6.08
N PHE A 235 16.44 -10.49 6.42
CA PHE A 235 15.33 -10.50 7.38
C PHE A 235 15.74 -10.76 8.83
N VAL A 236 16.97 -11.23 9.09
CA VAL A 236 17.52 -11.36 10.46
C VAL A 236 17.51 -10.02 11.21
N GLU A 237 17.70 -8.90 10.51
CA GLU A 237 17.72 -7.55 11.10
C GLU A 237 16.32 -6.89 11.24
N TRP A 238 15.23 -7.60 10.87
CA TRP A 238 13.90 -7.02 10.66
C TRP A 238 12.84 -7.28 11.72
#